data_AF-A0A2N5YMT3-F1
#
_entry.id   AF-A0A2N5YMT3-F1
#
_cell.length_a   1.000
_cell.length_b   1.000
_cell.length_c   1.000
_cell.angle_alpha   90.00
_cell.angle_beta   90.00
_cell.angle_gamma   90.00
#
_symmetry.space_group_name_H-M   'P 1'
#
loop_
_entity.id
_entity.type
_entity.pdbx_description
1 polymer ?
#
loop_
_entity_poly.entity_id
_entity_poly.type
_entity_poly.pdbx_seq_one_letter_code
_entity_poly.pdbx_strand_id
1 'polypeptide(L)'
;MIKVFSRNILRFIFLLLLQVLVLDHINFGGFVNPYLFILFIILLPFETPNWLLLVIAFILGISIDIFNNSPGIQTAATLAMAYARPFLLKVISPRDGYEPGTFPRLYYYGFSWFFKYSVFMVLIHHFTYFI
;
A
#
# COMPACT_ATOMS: atom_id res chain seq x y z
N MET A 1 -8.76 8.49 17.72
CA MET A 1 -7.37 8.19 17.31
C MET A 1 -6.93 6.77 17.66
N ILE A 2 -7.05 6.30 18.92
CA ILE A 2 -6.62 4.94 19.35
C ILE A 2 -7.21 3.83 18.47
N LYS A 3 -8.52 3.87 18.18
CA LYS A 3 -9.19 2.87 17.32
C LYS A 3 -8.59 2.78 15.90
N VAL A 4 -8.06 3.88 15.35
CA VAL A 4 -7.47 3.90 14.00
C VAL A 4 -6.09 3.25 14.04
N PHE A 5 -5.30 3.56 15.06
CA PHE A 5 -3.97 2.99 15.26
C PHE A 5 -4.03 1.47 15.45
N SER A 6 -4.86 0.98 16.37
CA SER A 6 -5.05 -0.45 16.61
C SER A 6 -5.52 -1.19 15.35
N ARG A 7 -6.43 -0.58 14.58
CA ARG A 7 -6.91 -1.15 13.32
C ARG A 7 -5.81 -1.24 12.26
N ASN A 8 -4.94 -0.23 12.18
CA ASN A 8 -3.83 -0.24 11.22
C ASN A 8 -2.76 -1.25 11.61
N ILE A 9 -2.47 -1.43 12.90
CA ILE A 9 -1.58 -2.51 13.37
C ILE A 9 -2.14 -3.88 12.99
N LEU A 10 -3.43 -4.13 13.29
CA LEU A 10 -4.06 -5.40 12.94
C LEU A 10 -4.00 -5.64 11.42
N ARG A 11 -4.29 -4.60 10.61
CA ARG A 11 -4.22 -4.67 9.16
C ARG A 11 -2.79 -4.94 8.68
N PHE A 12 -1.79 -4.30 9.27
CA PHE A 12 -0.38 -4.51 8.93
C PHE A 12 0.01 -5.98 9.14
N ILE A 13 -0.23 -6.50 10.36
CA ILE A 13 0.10 -7.88 10.72
C ILE A 13 -0.66 -8.86 9.82
N PHE A 14 -1.97 -8.64 9.64
CA PHE A 14 -2.81 -9.51 8.80
C PHE A 14 -2.32 -9.57 7.36
N LEU A 15 -2.06 -8.41 6.73
CA LEU A 15 -1.64 -8.36 5.33
C LEU A 15 -0.22 -8.92 5.13
N LEU A 16 0.68 -8.67 6.08
CA LEU A 16 2.03 -9.23 6.06
C LEU A 16 2.00 -10.77 6.15
N LEU A 17 1.27 -11.30 7.14
CA LEU A 17 1.16 -12.75 7.31
C LEU A 17 0.42 -13.41 6.14
N LEU A 18 -0.64 -12.76 5.63
CA LEU A 18 -1.34 -13.24 4.44
C LEU A 18 -0.40 -13.34 3.24
N GLN A 19 0.46 -12.34 3.04
CA GLN A 19 1.44 -12.36 1.95
C GLN A 19 2.40 -13.55 2.10
N VAL A 20 3.11 -13.60 3.23
CA VAL A 20 4.20 -14.56 3.44
C VAL A 20 3.70 -16.00 3.55
N LEU A 21 2.64 -16.24 4.31
CA LEU A 21 2.19 -17.60 4.61
C LEU A 21 1.29 -18.20 3.54
N VAL A 22 0.58 -17.35 2.78
CA VAL A 22 -0.45 -17.81 1.84
C VAL A 22 -0.08 -17.41 0.43
N LEU A 23 -0.01 -16.11 0.13
CA LEU A 23 0.11 -15.63 -1.25
C LEU A 23 1.44 -16.02 -1.90
N ASP A 24 2.53 -15.99 -1.14
CA ASP A 24 3.86 -16.40 -1.65
C ASP A 24 3.94 -17.90 -1.97
N HIS A 25 2.99 -18.70 -1.48
CA HIS A 25 2.86 -20.12 -1.79
C HIS A 25 1.78 -20.41 -2.84
N ILE A 26 0.98 -19.40 -3.22
CA ILE A 26 -0.02 -19.53 -4.29
C ILE A 26 0.64 -19.14 -5.61
N ASN A 27 1.11 -20.15 -6.32
CA ASN A 27 1.53 -20.00 -7.70
C ASN A 27 0.28 -19.97 -8.62
N PHE A 28 -0.35 -18.80 -8.78
CA PHE A 28 -1.44 -18.63 -9.73
C PHE A 28 -0.91 -18.87 -11.16
N GLY A 29 -1.23 -20.04 -11.72
CA GLY A 29 -0.81 -20.42 -13.08
C GLY A 29 0.70 -20.59 -13.28
N GLY A 30 1.50 -20.64 -12.21
CA GLY A 30 2.96 -20.78 -12.27
C GLY A 30 3.75 -19.50 -12.54
N PHE A 31 3.10 -18.36 -12.81
CA PHE A 31 3.77 -17.12 -13.20
C PHE A 31 3.33 -15.88 -12.42
N VAL A 32 2.21 -15.93 -11.69
CA VAL A 32 1.62 -14.75 -11.05
C VAL A 32 1.63 -14.92 -9.53
N ASN A 33 2.33 -14.02 -8.84
CA ASN A 33 2.25 -13.86 -7.39
C ASN A 33 1.52 -12.54 -7.08
N PRO A 34 0.35 -12.57 -6.41
CA PRO A 34 -0.38 -11.37 -6.04
C PRO A 34 0.24 -10.68 -4.82
N TYR A 35 0.74 -9.46 -4.99
CA TYR A 35 1.26 -8.61 -3.91
C TYR A 35 0.15 -7.83 -3.19
N LEU A 36 -0.65 -8.49 -2.35
CA LEU A 36 -1.77 -7.82 -1.64
C LEU A 36 -1.32 -6.95 -0.46
N PHE A 37 -0.11 -7.15 0.06
CA PHE A 37 0.38 -6.40 1.22
C PHE A 37 0.44 -4.87 0.98
N ILE A 38 0.61 -4.43 -0.28
CA ILE A 38 0.62 -3.02 -0.68
C ILE A 38 -0.71 -2.30 -0.42
N LEU A 39 -1.82 -3.05 -0.27
CA LEU A 39 -3.11 -2.48 0.16
C LEU A 39 -2.98 -1.75 1.49
N PHE A 40 -2.01 -2.12 2.32
CA PHE A 40 -1.72 -1.40 3.55
C PHE A 40 -1.41 0.07 3.28
N ILE A 41 -0.50 0.35 2.34
CA ILE A 41 -0.08 1.71 1.96
C ILE A 41 -1.23 2.48 1.31
N ILE A 42 -1.96 1.82 0.41
CA ILE A 42 -3.13 2.40 -0.29
C ILE A 42 -4.19 2.88 0.72
N LEU A 43 -4.45 2.06 1.75
CA LEU A 43 -5.54 2.31 2.70
C LEU A 43 -5.11 3.14 3.94
N LEU A 44 -3.89 3.67 3.98
CA LEU A 44 -3.43 4.55 5.05
C LEU A 44 -4.25 5.85 5.07
N PRO A 45 -4.43 6.51 6.24
CA PRO A 45 -5.11 7.81 6.32
C PRO A 45 -4.45 8.87 5.42
N PHE A 46 -5.23 9.84 4.94
CA PHE A 46 -4.70 10.97 4.16
C PHE A 46 -3.79 11.86 5.01
N GLU A 47 -4.10 11.97 6.29
CA GLU A 47 -3.40 12.79 7.28
C GLU A 47 -2.07 12.18 7.73
N THR A 48 -1.68 11.03 7.18
CA THR A 48 -0.38 10.38 7.50
C THR A 48 0.76 11.29 7.01
N PRO A 49 1.64 11.78 7.90
CA PRO A 49 2.77 12.62 7.50
C PRO A 49 3.69 11.89 6.51
N ASN A 50 4.23 12.61 5.52
CA ASN A 50 5.06 12.02 4.46
C ASN A 50 6.28 11.25 4.99
N TRP A 51 6.96 11.78 6.00
CA TRP A 51 8.11 11.09 6.62
C TRP A 51 7.68 9.76 7.26
N LEU A 52 6.53 9.75 7.95
CA LEU A 52 6.00 8.56 8.61
C LEU A 52 5.53 7.53 7.57
N LEU A 53 4.92 7.98 6.48
CA LEU A 53 4.51 7.13 5.36
C LEU A 53 5.72 6.38 4.77
N LEU A 54 6.86 7.05 4.58
CA LEU A 54 8.10 6.42 4.09
C LEU A 54 8.66 5.41 5.10
N VAL A 55 8.71 5.75 6.39
CA VAL A 55 9.15 4.82 7.45
C VAL A 55 8.27 3.58 7.49
N ILE A 56 6.94 3.77 7.42
CA ILE A 56 5.98 2.67 7.40
C ILE A 56 6.17 1.80 6.16
N ALA A 57 6.37 2.39 4.99
CA ALA A 57 6.59 1.68 3.75
C ALA A 57 7.91 0.89 3.74
N PHE A 58 8.97 1.47 4.31
CA PHE A 58 10.25 0.78 4.52
C PHE A 58 10.07 -0.44 5.41
N ILE A 59 9.43 -0.28 6.59
CA ILE A 59 9.19 -1.38 7.53
C ILE A 59 8.35 -2.49 6.86
N LEU A 60 7.33 -2.12 6.09
CA LEU A 60 6.51 -3.09 5.36
C LEU A 60 7.34 -3.87 4.34
N GLY A 61 8.07 -3.16 3.47
CA GLY A 61 8.85 -3.77 2.40
C GLY A 61 9.97 -4.65 2.94
N ILE A 62 10.73 -4.17 3.93
CA ILE A 62 11.84 -4.93 4.51
C ILE A 62 11.34 -6.17 5.25
N SER A 63 10.15 -6.11 5.87
CA SER A 63 9.56 -7.28 6.47
C SER A 63 9.29 -8.36 5.42
N ILE A 64 8.69 -8.00 4.29
CA ILE A 64 8.47 -8.95 3.18
C ILE A 64 9.81 -9.47 2.64
N ASP A 65 10.79 -8.58 2.45
CA ASP A 65 12.10 -8.98 1.94
C ASP A 65 12.82 -9.98 2.86
N ILE A 66 12.72 -9.81 4.18
CA ILE A 66 13.29 -10.74 5.18
C ILE A 66 12.62 -12.12 5.07
N PHE A 67 11.29 -12.18 4.97
CA PHE A 67 10.59 -13.47 4.86
C PHE A 67 10.84 -14.16 3.51
N ASN A 68 11.01 -13.39 2.44
CA ASN A 68 11.22 -13.92 1.10
C ASN A 68 12.70 -14.07 0.71
N ASN A 69 13.62 -13.78 1.63
CA ASN A 69 15.07 -13.74 1.39
C ASN A 69 15.46 -12.91 0.14
N SER A 70 14.75 -11.81 -0.11
CA SER A 70 15.02 -10.91 -1.25
C SER A 70 15.91 -9.73 -0.85
N PRO A 71 16.75 -9.21 -1.77
CA PRO A 71 17.74 -8.18 -1.46
C PRO A 71 17.13 -6.77 -1.48
N GLY A 72 16.03 -6.53 -0.77
CA GLY A 72 15.45 -5.19 -0.64
C GLY A 72 14.56 -4.74 -1.80
N ILE A 73 14.19 -5.64 -2.73
CA ILE A 73 13.39 -5.30 -3.92
C ILE A 73 12.00 -4.79 -3.51
N GLN A 74 11.36 -5.46 -2.54
CA GLN A 74 10.04 -5.03 -2.05
C GLN A 74 10.16 -3.70 -1.31
N THR A 75 11.23 -3.50 -0.55
CA THR A 75 11.55 -2.25 0.13
C THR A 75 11.66 -1.09 -0.85
N ALA A 76 12.36 -1.26 -1.96
CA ALA A 76 12.48 -0.22 -2.99
C ALA A 76 11.12 0.09 -3.63
N ALA A 77 10.35 -0.95 -3.98
CA ALA A 77 9.04 -0.79 -4.60
C ALA A 77 8.00 -0.11 -3.68
N THR A 78 7.96 -0.47 -2.40
CA THR A 78 7.07 0.19 -1.43
C THR A 78 7.46 1.63 -1.15
N LEU A 79 8.77 1.93 -1.08
CA LEU A 79 9.26 3.30 -0.91
C LEU A 79 8.90 4.18 -2.11
N ALA A 80 9.09 3.69 -3.34
CA ALA A 80 8.70 4.42 -4.55
C ALA A 80 7.20 4.71 -4.57
N MET A 81 6.38 3.69 -4.28
CA MET A 81 4.92 3.85 -4.16
C MET A 81 4.55 4.89 -3.08
N ALA A 82 5.17 4.82 -1.90
CA ALA A 82 4.92 5.72 -0.79
C ALA A 82 5.34 7.16 -1.09
N TYR A 83 6.47 7.34 -1.77
CA TYR A 83 6.94 8.65 -2.20
C TYR A 83 6.01 9.29 -3.25
N ALA A 84 5.48 8.50 -4.18
CA ALA A 84 4.55 8.98 -5.21
C ALA A 84 3.13 9.27 -4.67
N ARG A 85 2.74 8.64 -3.57
CA ARG A 85 1.36 8.71 -3.02
C ARG A 85 0.83 10.14 -2.82
N PRO A 86 1.56 11.10 -2.20
CA PRO A 86 1.04 12.46 -2.01
C PRO A 86 0.76 13.17 -3.34
N PHE A 87 1.62 12.97 -4.34
CA PHE A 87 1.42 13.51 -5.68
C PHE A 87 0.17 12.90 -6.34
N LEU A 88 0.04 11.57 -6.33
CA LEU A 88 -1.13 10.89 -6.88
C LEU A 88 -2.44 11.34 -6.22
N LEU A 89 -2.44 11.45 -4.90
CA LEU A 89 -3.61 11.93 -4.16
C LEU A 89 -4.00 13.36 -4.54
N LYS A 90 -3.04 14.23 -4.81
CA LYS A 90 -3.29 15.61 -5.28
C LYS A 90 -3.84 15.64 -6.71
N VAL A 91 -3.38 14.75 -7.59
CA VAL A 91 -3.85 14.71 -8.99
C VAL A 91 -5.25 14.10 -9.10
N ILE A 92 -5.57 13.11 -8.25
CA ILE A 92 -6.83 12.35 -8.29
C ILE A 92 -7.86 12.95 -7.31
N SER A 93 -7.53 14.03 -6.61
CA SER A 93 -8.44 14.62 -5.61
C SER A 93 -9.79 15.03 -6.23
N PRO A 94 -10.91 14.82 -5.53
CA PRO A 94 -12.19 15.42 -5.90
C PRO A 94 -12.10 16.94 -5.99
N ARG A 95 -13.08 17.58 -6.65
CA ARG A 95 -13.12 19.04 -6.84
C ARG A 95 -13.00 19.81 -5.51
N ASP A 96 -13.66 19.31 -4.47
CA ASP A 96 -13.67 19.93 -3.13
C ASP A 96 -12.54 19.41 -2.23
N GLY A 97 -11.62 18.61 -2.76
CA GLY A 97 -10.53 17.98 -2.02
C GLY A 97 -10.96 16.77 -1.18
N TYR A 98 -10.16 16.45 -0.17
CA TYR A 98 -10.46 15.38 0.79
C TYR A 98 -11.05 15.97 2.07
N GLU A 99 -12.26 15.55 2.42
CA GLU A 99 -12.89 15.92 3.69
C GLU A 99 -12.11 15.38 4.89
N PRO A 100 -11.95 16.16 5.98
CA PRO A 100 -11.28 15.71 7.19
C PRO A 100 -11.92 14.47 7.81
N GLY A 101 -11.10 13.51 8.25
CA GLY A 101 -11.60 12.30 8.93
C GLY A 101 -12.16 11.22 8.00
N THR A 102 -12.04 11.42 6.69
CA THR A 102 -12.29 10.38 5.68
C THR A 102 -11.03 9.56 5.41
N PHE A 103 -11.18 8.47 4.65
CA PHE A 103 -10.08 7.56 4.32
C PHE A 103 -10.09 7.22 2.82
N PRO A 104 -8.95 6.83 2.22
CA PRO A 104 -8.89 6.37 0.83
C PRO A 104 -9.58 5.02 0.70
N ARG A 105 -10.91 5.01 0.68
CA ARG A 105 -11.76 3.82 0.63
C ARG A 105 -12.91 4.05 -0.31
N LEU A 106 -13.39 2.95 -0.89
CA LEU A 106 -14.61 2.90 -1.70
C LEU A 106 -15.80 3.61 -1.03
N TYR A 107 -15.93 3.43 0.29
CA TYR A 107 -17.03 3.97 1.09
C TYR A 107 -17.12 5.50 1.04
N TYR A 108 -16.00 6.22 0.97
CA TYR A 108 -15.99 7.69 1.03
C TYR A 108 -16.01 8.34 -0.35
N TYR A 109 -15.29 7.79 -1.33
CA TYR A 109 -15.07 8.44 -2.63
C TYR A 109 -15.63 7.66 -3.83
N GLY A 110 -16.28 6.53 -3.57
CA GLY A 110 -16.86 5.67 -4.60
C GLY A 110 -15.83 4.83 -5.35
N PHE A 111 -16.35 3.94 -6.20
CA PHE A 111 -15.55 2.96 -6.93
C PHE A 111 -14.60 3.60 -7.95
N SER A 112 -15.09 4.55 -8.74
CA SER A 112 -14.31 5.16 -9.82
C SER A 112 -13.04 5.85 -9.31
N TRP A 113 -13.14 6.61 -8.22
CA TRP A 113 -11.99 7.26 -7.60
C TRP A 113 -11.00 6.24 -7.02
N PHE A 114 -11.49 5.28 -6.23
CA PHE A 114 -10.65 4.30 -5.57
C PHE A 114 -9.94 3.37 -6.57
N PHE A 115 -10.63 2.99 -7.65
CA PHE A 115 -10.07 2.18 -8.72
C PHE A 115 -8.92 2.91 -9.41
N LYS A 116 -9.13 4.16 -9.84
CA LYS A 116 -8.07 4.98 -10.45
C LYS A 116 -6.86 5.10 -9.52
N TYR A 117 -7.11 5.50 -8.27
CA TYR A 117 -6.07 5.66 -7.26
C TYR A 117 -5.27 4.36 -7.05
N SER A 118 -5.98 3.24 -6.87
CA SER A 118 -5.37 1.94 -6.62
C SER A 118 -4.58 1.43 -7.83
N VAL A 119 -5.10 1.59 -9.06
CA VAL A 119 -4.40 1.20 -10.29
C VAL A 119 -3.07 1.93 -10.42
N PHE A 120 -3.04 3.26 -10.25
CA PHE A 120 -1.79 4.01 -10.33
C PHE A 120 -0.78 3.60 -9.24
N MET A 121 -1.25 3.41 -8.00
CA MET A 121 -0.39 2.93 -6.91
C MET A 121 0.21 1.55 -7.23
N VAL A 122 -0.63 0.60 -7.67
CA VAL A 122 -0.22 -0.75 -8.05
C VAL A 122 0.80 -0.73 -9.19
N LEU A 123 0.55 0.09 -10.23
CA LEU A 123 1.46 0.23 -11.37
C LEU A 123 2.83 0.76 -10.94
N ILE A 124 2.89 1.77 -10.07
CA ILE A 124 4.17 2.30 -9.58
C ILE A 124 4.96 1.22 -8.86
N HIS A 125 4.32 0.45 -7.97
CA HIS A 125 5.00 -0.62 -7.26
C HIS A 125 5.49 -1.73 -8.18
N HIS A 126 4.65 -2.23 -9.10
CA HIS A 126 5.06 -3.30 -10.01
C HIS A 126 6.14 -2.83 -10.98
N PHE A 127 6.03 -1.60 -11.48
CA PHE A 127 7.06 -1.01 -12.32
C PHE A 127 8.41 -0.96 -11.59
N THR A 128 8.45 -0.47 -10.34
CA THR A 128 9.68 -0.46 -9.55
C THR A 128 10.16 -1.86 -9.17
N TYR A 129 9.26 -2.81 -8.92
CA TYR A 129 9.60 -4.19 -8.59
C TYR A 129 10.29 -4.94 -9.76
N PHE A 130 9.94 -4.62 -11.00
CA PHE A 130 10.45 -5.30 -12.21
C PHE A 130 11.63 -4.60 -12.89
N ILE A 131 12.06 -3.44 -12.41
CA ILE A 131 13.29 -2.76 -12.85
C ILE A 131 14.48 -3.35 -12.11
#